data_AF-A0A5Q3RUI4-F1
#
_entry.id   AF-A0A5Q3RUI4-F1
#
_cell.length_a   1.000
_cell.length_b   1.000
_cell.length_c   1.000
_cell.angle_alpha   90.00
_cell.angle_beta   90.00
_cell.angle_gamma   90.00
#
_symmetry.space_group_name_H-M   'P 1'
#
loop_
_entity.id
_entity.type
_entity.pdbx_description
1 polymer ?
#
loop_
_entity_poly.entity_id
_entity_poly.type
_entity_poly.pdbx_seq_one_letter_code
_entity_poly.pdbx_strand_id
1 'polypeptide(L)'
;MTTISRERESRLLDRVLWTLCSSNILVCILSFCLQLIAPEDGGQDLESKLLFRLHRFFGVNVESSFATWYNGSLWFCVAVASVLIAFLGKDDRFLRRGGVFLALVAAAASLDEIAQMHESTAILGQLVMGSAQENMPIYAHFLWVVPGLIVSALIGLSLLKFIRRLPVRATRGIIAGGVIFLRERWAWKHFPDCGAFATAKRLIINFW
;
A
#
# COMPACT_ATOMS: atom_id res chain seq x y z
N MET A 1 -14.15 -38.09 7.90
CA MET A 1 -13.25 -37.10 8.52
C MET A 1 -13.23 -35.81 7.69
N THR A 2 -14.39 -35.19 7.42
CA THR A 2 -14.54 -34.33 6.21
C THR A 2 -15.36 -33.04 6.35
N THR A 3 -16.26 -32.93 7.33
CA THR A 3 -17.10 -31.72 7.52
C THR A 3 -16.64 -30.86 8.69
N ILE A 4 -16.35 -31.48 9.84
CA ILE A 4 -15.91 -30.79 11.06
C ILE A 4 -14.54 -30.08 10.86
N SER A 5 -13.63 -30.66 10.07
CA SER A 5 -12.33 -30.05 9.76
C SER A 5 -12.48 -28.80 8.89
N ARG A 6 -13.29 -28.86 7.83
CA ARG A 6 -13.54 -27.71 6.94
C ARG A 6 -14.22 -26.53 7.65
N GLU A 7 -15.15 -26.81 8.55
CA GLU A 7 -15.83 -25.77 9.34
C GLU A 7 -14.90 -25.12 10.36
N ARG A 8 -13.94 -25.87 10.91
CA ARG A 8 -12.89 -25.32 11.78
C ARG A 8 -11.93 -24.44 11.00
N GLU A 9 -11.50 -24.88 9.82
CA GLU A 9 -10.63 -24.11 8.92
C GLU A 9 -11.29 -22.80 8.46
N SER A 10 -12.56 -22.83 8.04
CA SER A 10 -13.27 -21.61 7.64
C SER A 10 -13.39 -20.62 8.78
N ARG A 11 -13.76 -21.07 9.98
CA ARG A 11 -13.84 -20.18 11.16
C ARG A 11 -12.49 -19.60 11.55
N LEU A 12 -11.40 -20.34 11.37
CA LEU A 12 -10.06 -19.84 11.69
C LEU A 12 -9.63 -18.78 10.67
N LEU A 13 -9.87 -19.02 9.38
CA LEU A 13 -9.64 -18.04 8.32
C LEU A 13 -10.45 -16.76 8.54
N ASP A 14 -11.73 -16.90 8.89
CA ASP A 14 -12.60 -15.76 9.18
C ASP A 14 -12.07 -14.94 10.37
N ARG A 15 -11.60 -15.61 11.45
CA ARG A 15 -10.98 -14.92 12.59
C ARG A 15 -9.72 -14.17 12.18
N VAL A 16 -8.82 -14.79 11.43
CA VAL A 16 -7.58 -14.15 10.96
C VAL A 16 -7.89 -12.93 10.11
N LEU A 17 -8.82 -13.05 9.15
CA LEU A 17 -9.26 -11.94 8.32
C LEU A 17 -9.87 -10.82 9.16
N TRP A 18 -10.73 -11.14 10.11
CA TRP A 18 -11.31 -10.16 11.03
C TRP A 18 -10.25 -9.46 11.87
N THR A 19 -9.26 -10.18 12.39
CA THR A 19 -8.15 -9.59 13.16
C THR A 19 -7.31 -8.65 12.30
N LEU A 20 -7.00 -9.02 11.05
CA LEU A 20 -6.26 -8.15 10.14
C LEU A 20 -7.07 -6.90 9.78
N CYS A 21 -8.36 -7.04 9.45
CA CYS A 21 -9.23 -5.92 9.16
C CYS A 21 -9.40 -4.98 10.37
N SER A 22 -9.63 -5.53 11.57
CA SER A 22 -9.81 -4.72 12.76
C SER A 22 -8.52 -4.02 13.18
N SER A 23 -7.37 -4.68 13.04
CA SER A 23 -6.06 -4.04 13.29
C SER A 23 -5.82 -2.88 12.33
N ASN A 24 -6.18 -3.02 11.06
CA ASN A 24 -5.99 -1.97 10.07
C ASN A 24 -6.88 -0.75 10.37
N ILE A 25 -8.16 -0.97 10.68
CA ILE A 25 -9.09 0.08 11.11
C ILE A 25 -8.56 0.80 12.35
N LEU A 26 -8.04 0.07 13.34
CA LEU A 26 -7.49 0.65 14.56
C LEU A 26 -6.27 1.54 14.28
N VAL A 27 -5.36 1.08 13.41
CA VAL A 27 -4.19 1.88 13.00
C VAL A 27 -4.62 3.14 12.26
N CYS A 28 -5.60 3.06 11.36
CA CYS A 28 -6.15 4.24 10.67
C CYS A 28 -6.78 5.24 11.65
N ILE A 29 -7.59 4.78 12.60
CA ILE A 29 -8.21 5.65 13.62
C ILE A 29 -7.14 6.30 14.48
N LEU A 30 -6.16 5.53 14.95
CA LEU A 30 -5.06 6.04 15.76
C LEU A 30 -4.24 7.08 15.00
N SER A 31 -3.88 6.80 13.75
CA SER A 31 -3.18 7.74 12.87
C SER A 31 -3.97 9.03 12.68
N PHE A 32 -5.28 8.94 12.45
CA PHE A 32 -6.14 10.10 12.26
C PHE A 32 -6.25 10.94 13.53
N CYS A 33 -6.47 10.32 14.69
CA CYS A 33 -6.49 11.01 15.97
C CYS A 33 -5.16 11.72 16.27
N LEU A 34 -4.03 11.05 16.01
CA LEU A 34 -2.71 11.66 16.19
C LEU A 34 -2.48 12.83 15.25
N GLN A 35 -2.96 12.76 14.01
CA GLN A 35 -2.86 13.86 13.05
C GLN A 35 -3.69 15.10 13.48
N LEU A 36 -4.79 14.90 14.21
CA LEU A 36 -5.61 16.01 14.72
C LEU A 36 -4.99 16.72 15.93
N ILE A 37 -4.12 16.04 16.70
CA ILE A 37 -3.64 16.52 18.00
C ILE A 37 -2.15 16.88 17.95
N ALA A 38 -1.36 16.23 17.10
CA ALA A 38 0.07 16.46 17.03
C ALA A 38 0.39 17.82 16.37
N PRO A 39 1.24 18.66 16.99
CA PRO A 39 1.69 19.90 16.39
C PRO A 39 2.58 19.63 15.17
N GLU A 40 2.42 20.42 14.11
CA GLU A 40 3.07 20.21 12.81
C GLU A 40 4.61 20.30 12.87
N ASP A 41 5.11 21.13 13.79
CA ASP A 41 6.50 21.53 13.96
C ASP A 41 7.13 20.92 15.24
N GLY A 42 6.42 20.00 15.91
CA GLY A 42 6.94 19.22 17.04
C GLY A 42 7.01 19.97 18.38
N GLY A 43 6.75 21.27 18.39
CA GLY A 43 6.72 22.11 19.59
C GLY A 43 8.04 22.13 20.39
N GLN A 44 8.08 22.95 21.44
CA GLN A 44 9.27 23.05 22.30
C GLN A 44 9.17 22.19 23.57
N ASP A 45 7.97 21.98 24.08
CA ASP A 45 7.68 21.16 25.26
C ASP A 45 7.74 19.65 24.98
N LEU A 46 7.82 18.86 26.05
CA LEU A 46 7.96 17.40 25.95
C LEU A 46 6.71 16.72 25.37
N GLU A 47 5.52 17.22 25.70
CA GLU A 47 4.25 16.64 25.26
C GLU A 47 4.09 16.77 23.75
N SER A 48 4.29 17.98 23.22
CA SER A 48 4.31 18.27 21.78
C SER A 48 5.31 17.39 21.03
N LYS A 49 6.52 17.20 21.57
CA LYS A 49 7.55 16.34 20.96
C LYS A 49 7.15 14.87 20.95
N LEU A 50 6.49 14.39 22.01
CA LEU A 50 6.00 13.02 22.10
C LEU A 50 4.86 12.79 21.11
N LEU A 51 3.89 13.70 21.06
CA LEU A 51 2.77 13.64 20.11
C LEU A 51 3.26 13.64 18.66
N PHE A 52 4.21 14.50 18.32
CA PHE A 52 4.82 14.53 16.99
C PHE A 52 5.54 13.23 16.63
N ARG A 53 6.32 12.65 17.57
CA ARG A 53 6.98 11.36 17.34
C ARG A 53 5.98 10.21 17.17
N LEU A 54 4.91 10.20 17.96
CA LEU A 54 3.84 9.20 17.83
C LEU A 54 3.11 9.34 16.50
N HIS A 55 2.78 10.57 16.10
CA HIS A 55 2.22 10.85 14.78
C HIS A 55 3.14 10.38 13.66
N ARG A 56 4.45 10.64 13.75
CA ARG A 56 5.42 10.14 12.76
C ARG A 56 5.51 8.61 12.74
N PHE A 57 5.39 7.97 13.90
CA PHE A 57 5.47 6.51 14.01
C PHE A 57 4.20 5.79 13.56
N PHE A 58 3.01 6.34 13.80
CA PHE A 58 1.73 5.74 13.38
C PHE A 58 1.13 6.35 12.12
N GLY A 59 1.74 7.40 11.60
CA GLY A 59 1.23 8.17 10.47
C GLY A 59 1.15 7.33 9.20
N VAL A 60 -0.06 7.13 8.69
CA VAL A 60 -0.30 6.37 7.45
C VAL A 60 0.31 7.06 6.23
N ASN A 61 0.48 8.38 6.28
CA ASN A 61 1.11 9.17 5.22
C ASN A 61 2.61 9.46 5.48
N VAL A 62 3.20 8.75 6.44
CA VAL A 62 4.62 8.90 6.79
C VAL A 62 5.36 7.65 6.42
N GLU A 63 6.41 7.86 5.64
CA GLU A 63 7.40 6.86 5.24
C GLU A 63 8.17 6.35 6.47
N SER A 64 8.44 5.04 6.53
CA SER A 64 9.10 4.34 7.64
C SER A 64 8.30 4.36 8.95
N SER A 65 6.97 4.45 8.84
CA SER A 65 6.05 4.33 9.97
C SER A 65 5.67 2.86 10.23
N PHE A 66 5.01 2.62 11.36
CA PHE A 66 4.36 1.36 11.67
C PHE A 66 3.38 0.93 10.56
N ALA A 67 2.69 1.89 9.93
CA ALA A 67 1.80 1.61 8.81
C ALA A 67 2.56 1.06 7.60
N THR A 68 3.74 1.61 7.28
CA THR A 68 4.65 1.09 6.24
C THR A 68 5.07 -0.35 6.53
N TRP A 69 5.55 -0.64 7.75
CA TRP A 69 5.94 -2.00 8.14
C TRP A 69 4.77 -2.99 8.09
N TYR A 70 3.59 -2.55 8.51
CA TYR A 70 2.38 -3.35 8.46
C TYR A 70 1.98 -3.67 7.01
N ASN A 71 1.96 -2.67 6.12
CA ASN A 71 1.65 -2.83 4.70
C ASN A 71 2.67 -3.73 4.00
N GLY A 72 3.97 -3.51 4.24
CA GLY A 72 5.05 -4.38 3.74
C GLY A 72 4.89 -5.83 4.20
N SER A 73 4.47 -6.05 5.45
CA SER A 73 4.19 -7.39 5.99
C SER A 73 2.97 -8.06 5.33
N LEU A 74 1.92 -7.30 5.01
CA LEU A 74 0.76 -7.81 4.26
C LEU A 74 1.16 -8.27 2.87
N TRP A 75 1.97 -7.49 2.15
CA TRP A 75 2.55 -7.89 0.87
C TRP A 75 3.39 -9.17 0.98
N PHE A 76 4.17 -9.31 2.05
CA PHE A 76 4.91 -10.53 2.32
C PHE A 76 3.99 -11.74 2.56
N CYS A 77 2.90 -11.57 3.31
CA CYS A 77 1.89 -12.62 3.46
C CYS A 77 1.26 -13.04 2.12
N VAL A 78 0.98 -12.08 1.23
CA VAL A 78 0.51 -12.37 -0.14
C VAL A 78 1.55 -13.16 -0.93
N ALA A 79 2.84 -12.83 -0.78
CA ALA A 79 3.93 -13.57 -1.42
C ALA A 79 3.96 -15.03 -0.94
N VAL A 80 3.92 -15.26 0.38
CA VAL A 80 3.88 -16.61 0.97
C VAL A 80 2.65 -17.39 0.50
N ALA A 81 1.45 -16.77 0.51
CA ALA A 81 0.24 -17.41 0.03
C ALA A 81 0.33 -17.79 -1.45
N SER A 82 0.95 -16.95 -2.28
CA SER A 82 1.14 -17.20 -3.71
C SER A 82 2.12 -18.33 -3.98
N VAL A 83 3.17 -18.45 -3.16
CA VAL A 83 4.09 -19.60 -3.16
C VAL A 83 3.35 -20.89 -2.81
N LEU A 84 2.49 -20.87 -1.79
CA LEU A 84 1.67 -22.04 -1.43
C LEU A 84 0.72 -22.45 -2.58
N ILE A 85 0.08 -21.48 -3.24
CA ILE A 85 -0.75 -21.75 -4.44
C ILE A 85 0.09 -22.41 -5.53
N ALA A 86 1.32 -21.94 -5.76
CA ALA A 86 2.20 -22.52 -6.76
C ALA A 86 2.63 -23.96 -6.43
N PHE A 87 2.95 -24.24 -5.17
CA PHE A 87 3.34 -25.58 -4.73
C PHE A 87 2.17 -26.58 -4.74
N LEU A 88 1.00 -26.16 -4.25
CA LEU A 88 -0.19 -27.02 -4.21
C LEU A 88 -0.79 -27.23 -5.60
N GLY A 89 -0.67 -26.23 -6.48
CA GLY A 89 -1.09 -26.27 -7.87
C GLY A 89 -0.10 -26.95 -8.83
N LYS A 90 0.80 -27.81 -8.34
CA LYS A 90 1.92 -28.37 -9.13
C LYS A 90 1.52 -29.02 -10.46
N ASP A 91 0.31 -29.58 -10.52
CA ASP A 91 -0.22 -30.28 -11.70
C ASP A 91 -0.80 -29.30 -12.75
N ASP A 92 -1.19 -28.08 -12.33
CA ASP A 92 -1.60 -26.99 -13.23
C ASP A 92 -0.43 -26.03 -13.46
N ARG A 93 0.24 -26.18 -14.59
CA ARG A 93 1.36 -25.30 -14.99
C ARG A 93 0.98 -23.83 -15.01
N PHE A 94 -0.25 -23.48 -15.32
CA PHE A 94 -0.71 -22.10 -15.35
C PHE A 94 -0.86 -21.54 -13.93
N LEU A 95 -1.47 -22.31 -13.03
CA LEU A 95 -1.62 -21.92 -11.63
C LEU A 95 -0.25 -21.80 -10.94
N ARG A 96 0.66 -22.73 -11.25
CA ARG A 96 2.04 -22.69 -10.75
C ARG A 96 2.80 -21.45 -11.22
N ARG A 97 2.80 -21.18 -12.53
CA ARG A 97 3.48 -20.01 -13.10
C ARG A 97 2.90 -18.70 -12.58
N GLY A 98 1.57 -18.60 -12.52
CA GLY A 98 0.90 -17.42 -11.98
C GLY A 98 1.16 -17.21 -10.49
N GLY A 99 1.17 -18.28 -9.70
CA GLY A 99 1.52 -18.22 -8.27
C GLY A 99 2.96 -17.79 -8.02
N VAL A 100 3.93 -18.33 -8.76
CA VAL A 100 5.34 -17.89 -8.69
C VAL A 100 5.47 -16.42 -9.11
N PHE A 101 4.82 -16.03 -10.19
CA PHE A 101 4.90 -14.66 -10.68
C PHE A 101 4.27 -13.66 -9.68
N LEU A 102 3.09 -13.97 -9.12
CA LEU A 102 2.47 -13.15 -8.08
C LEU A 102 3.33 -13.09 -6.82
N ALA A 103 3.97 -14.20 -6.43
CA ALA A 103 4.88 -14.24 -5.28
C ALA A 103 6.06 -13.28 -5.46
N LEU A 104 6.70 -13.28 -6.64
CA LEU A 104 7.80 -12.38 -6.96
C LEU A 104 7.36 -10.91 -6.93
N VAL A 105 6.21 -10.60 -7.53
CA VAL A 105 5.65 -9.23 -7.54
C VAL A 105 5.32 -8.78 -6.11
N ALA A 106 4.66 -9.62 -5.32
CA ALA A 106 4.30 -9.29 -3.94
C ALA A 106 5.52 -9.15 -3.03
N ALA A 107 6.55 -9.99 -3.20
CA ALA A 107 7.81 -9.85 -2.48
C ALA A 107 8.56 -8.57 -2.87
N ALA A 108 8.60 -8.23 -4.16
CA ALA A 108 9.17 -6.97 -4.63
C ALA A 108 8.42 -5.76 -4.06
N ALA A 109 7.08 -5.80 -4.03
CA ALA A 109 6.26 -4.75 -3.42
C ALA A 109 6.48 -4.63 -1.91
N SER A 110 6.63 -5.75 -1.20
CA SER A 110 6.96 -5.78 0.23
C SER A 110 8.31 -5.12 0.51
N LEU A 111 9.33 -5.44 -0.30
CA LEU A 111 10.66 -4.86 -0.19
C LEU A 111 10.66 -3.38 -0.54
N ASP A 112 9.99 -2.98 -1.62
CA ASP A 112 9.88 -1.58 -2.03
C ASP A 112 9.22 -0.73 -0.94
N GLU A 113 8.17 -1.23 -0.31
CA GLU A 113 7.48 -0.51 0.77
C GLU A 113 8.40 -0.32 2.00
N ILE A 114 9.11 -1.36 2.42
CA ILE A 114 9.98 -1.31 3.60
C ILE A 114 11.27 -0.54 3.32
N ALA A 115 11.86 -0.70 2.13
CA ALA A 115 13.14 -0.11 1.76
C ALA A 115 13.00 1.21 0.97
N GLN A 116 11.77 1.63 0.67
CA GLN A 116 11.46 2.91 0.01
C GLN A 116 12.20 3.07 -1.32
N MET A 117 12.31 1.99 -2.09
CA MET A 117 13.13 2.01 -3.31
C MET A 117 12.54 2.98 -4.34
N HIS A 118 11.22 3.17 -4.36
CA HIS A 118 10.54 4.14 -5.21
C HIS A 118 10.91 5.60 -4.92
N GLU A 119 11.32 5.95 -3.70
CA GLU A 119 11.86 7.29 -3.39
C GLU A 119 13.20 7.52 -4.11
N SER A 120 14.07 6.50 -4.15
CA SER A 120 15.34 6.56 -4.88
C SER A 120 15.14 6.79 -6.38
N THR A 121 14.06 6.26 -6.96
CA THR A 121 13.72 6.51 -8.36
C THR A 121 13.21 7.93 -8.61
N ALA A 122 12.61 8.59 -7.62
CA ALA A 122 12.26 10.01 -7.72
C ALA A 122 13.53 10.87 -7.82
N ILE A 123 14.55 10.55 -7.04
CA ILE A 123 15.87 11.23 -7.09
C ILE A 123 16.53 11.02 -8.46
N LEU A 124 16.48 9.80 -9.01
CA LEU A 124 16.98 9.54 -10.37
C LEU A 124 16.22 10.34 -11.44
N GLY A 125 14.90 10.49 -11.29
CA GLY A 125 14.09 11.34 -12.16
C GLY A 125 14.57 12.80 -12.16
N GLN A 126 14.88 13.34 -10.98
CA GLN A 126 15.43 14.69 -10.82
C GLN A 126 16.83 14.82 -11.44
N LEU A 127 17.71 13.83 -11.21
CA LEU A 127 19.05 13.80 -11.81
C LEU A 127 19.03 13.76 -13.34
N VAL A 128 18.11 12.98 -13.93
CA VAL A 128 17.99 12.84 -15.39
C VAL A 128 17.36 14.09 -16.01
N MET A 129 16.43 14.76 -15.31
CA MET A 129 15.80 15.99 -15.80
C MET A 129 16.66 17.26 -15.60
N GLY A 130 17.60 17.25 -14.64
CA GLY A 130 18.58 18.32 -14.45
C GLY A 130 17.95 19.71 -14.31
N SER A 131 18.61 20.73 -14.84
CA SER A 131 18.15 22.14 -14.81
C SER A 131 16.90 22.42 -15.65
N ALA A 132 16.42 21.45 -16.45
CA ALA A 132 15.16 21.61 -17.18
C ALA A 132 13.94 21.66 -16.23
N GLN A 133 14.11 21.22 -14.98
CA GLN A 133 13.05 21.14 -13.99
C GLN A 133 12.60 22.52 -13.45
N GLU A 134 13.49 23.52 -13.39
CA GLU A 134 13.17 24.87 -12.87
C GLU A 134 12.12 25.61 -13.71
N ASN A 135 12.02 25.29 -15.00
CA ASN A 135 11.05 25.90 -15.91
C ASN A 135 9.89 24.97 -16.28
N MET A 136 9.87 23.75 -15.73
CA MET A 136 8.84 22.79 -16.03
C MET A 136 7.67 22.87 -15.03
N PRO A 137 6.44 22.67 -15.50
CA PRO A 137 5.27 22.62 -14.63
C PRO A 137 5.39 21.48 -13.59
N ILE A 138 4.78 21.66 -12.42
CA ILE A 138 4.82 20.70 -11.28
C ILE A 138 4.53 19.24 -11.69
N TYR A 139 3.67 19.00 -12.70
CA TYR A 139 3.38 17.66 -13.19
C TYR A 139 4.59 16.93 -13.81
N ALA A 140 5.62 17.67 -14.26
CA ALA A 140 6.87 17.11 -14.75
C ALA A 140 7.69 16.42 -13.66
N HIS A 141 7.53 16.83 -12.38
CA HIS A 141 8.19 16.17 -11.24
C HIS A 141 7.69 14.73 -11.03
N PHE A 142 6.53 14.39 -11.58
CA PHE A 142 5.94 13.06 -11.51
C PHE A 142 6.13 12.25 -12.79
N LEU A 143 6.94 12.70 -13.76
CA LEU A 143 7.11 11.95 -15.03
C LEU A 143 7.68 10.56 -14.81
N TRP A 144 8.51 10.37 -13.78
CA TRP A 144 9.05 9.05 -13.40
C TRP A 144 7.95 8.04 -13.01
N VAL A 145 6.77 8.53 -12.63
CA VAL A 145 5.58 7.69 -12.34
C VAL A 145 5.02 7.07 -13.62
N VAL A 146 5.20 7.69 -14.79
CA VAL A 146 4.65 7.19 -16.07
C VAL A 146 5.25 5.82 -16.43
N PRO A 147 6.58 5.61 -16.44
CA PRO A 147 7.17 4.29 -16.58
C PRO A 147 6.65 3.28 -15.54
N GLY A 148 6.58 3.68 -14.27
CA GLY A 148 6.06 2.84 -13.19
C GLY A 148 4.64 2.38 -13.47
N LEU A 149 3.75 3.29 -13.86
CA LEU A 149 2.36 3.00 -14.21
C LEU A 149 2.25 2.01 -15.37
N ILE A 150 3.07 2.17 -16.42
CA ILE A 150 3.10 1.24 -17.56
C ILE A 150 3.49 -0.15 -17.10
N VAL A 151 4.58 -0.28 -16.33
CA VAL A 151 5.05 -1.57 -15.81
C VAL A 151 4.00 -2.21 -14.91
N SER A 152 3.43 -1.46 -13.97
CA SER A 152 2.35 -1.94 -13.08
C SER A 152 1.11 -2.38 -13.86
N ALA A 153 0.73 -1.65 -14.91
CA ALA A 153 -0.41 -2.02 -15.76
C ALA A 153 -0.15 -3.33 -16.51
N LEU A 154 1.04 -3.52 -17.08
CA LEU A 154 1.42 -4.76 -17.76
C LEU A 154 1.42 -5.95 -16.79
N ILE A 155 1.98 -5.77 -15.60
CA ILE A 155 1.96 -6.79 -14.53
C ILE A 155 0.51 -7.12 -14.14
N GLY A 156 -0.31 -6.11 -13.87
CA GLY A 156 -1.73 -6.28 -13.50
C GLY A 156 -2.53 -7.01 -14.57
N LEU A 157 -2.37 -6.63 -15.85
CA LEU A 157 -3.04 -7.28 -16.98
C LEU A 157 -2.58 -8.74 -17.15
N SER A 158 -1.30 -9.03 -16.96
CA SER A 158 -0.78 -10.40 -17.03
C SER A 158 -1.31 -11.28 -15.90
N LEU A 159 -1.43 -10.73 -14.68
CA LEU A 159 -1.98 -11.40 -13.51
C LEU A 159 -3.51 -11.54 -13.56
N LEU A 160 -4.21 -10.72 -14.33
CA LEU A 160 -5.68 -10.74 -14.40
C LEU A 160 -6.23 -12.12 -14.82
N LYS A 161 -5.56 -12.79 -15.76
CA LYS A 161 -5.94 -14.15 -16.19
C LYS A 161 -5.73 -15.17 -15.07
N PHE A 162 -4.69 -15.01 -14.26
CA PHE A 162 -4.41 -15.85 -13.10
C PHE A 162 -5.44 -15.63 -11.98
N ILE A 163 -5.69 -14.36 -11.63
CA ILE A 163 -6.66 -13.98 -10.59
C ILE A 163 -8.05 -14.52 -10.92
N ARG A 164 -8.47 -14.49 -12.20
CA ARG A 164 -9.77 -15.03 -12.62
C ARG A 164 -9.90 -16.55 -12.47
N ARG A 165 -8.80 -17.29 -12.35
CA ARG A 165 -8.83 -18.75 -12.09
C ARG A 165 -8.81 -19.10 -10.60
N LEU A 166 -8.57 -18.13 -9.72
CA LEU A 166 -8.64 -18.36 -8.27
C LEU A 166 -10.09 -18.60 -7.83
N PRO A 167 -10.29 -19.25 -6.66
CA PRO A 167 -11.61 -19.36 -6.06
C PRO A 167 -12.27 -17.99 -5.92
N VAL A 168 -13.58 -17.92 -6.20
CA VAL A 168 -14.33 -16.65 -6.28
C VAL A 168 -14.15 -15.73 -5.06
N ARG A 169 -13.95 -16.31 -3.87
CA ARG A 169 -13.69 -15.56 -2.63
C ARG A 169 -12.36 -14.79 -2.69
N ALA A 170 -11.27 -15.45 -3.13
CA ALA A 170 -9.96 -14.83 -3.27
C ALA A 170 -9.98 -13.77 -4.37
N THR A 171 -10.61 -14.06 -5.51
CA THR A 171 -10.77 -13.12 -6.62
C THR A 171 -11.51 -11.85 -6.18
N ARG A 172 -12.62 -11.99 -5.45
CA ARG A 172 -13.36 -10.86 -4.89
C ARG A 172 -12.54 -10.06 -3.89
N GLY A 173 -11.79 -10.72 -3.01
CA GLY A 173 -10.89 -10.06 -2.06
C GLY A 173 -9.83 -9.20 -2.75
N ILE A 174 -9.15 -9.75 -3.75
CA ILE A 174 -8.12 -9.04 -4.52
C ILE A 174 -8.72 -7.85 -5.27
N ILE A 175 -9.86 -8.05 -5.95
CA ILE A 175 -10.53 -6.97 -6.69
C ILE A 175 -11.02 -5.87 -5.73
N ALA A 176 -11.66 -6.24 -4.62
CA ALA A 176 -12.14 -5.28 -3.63
C ALA A 176 -10.99 -4.48 -3.03
N GLY A 177 -9.88 -5.14 -2.65
CA GLY A 177 -8.67 -4.47 -2.17
C GLY A 177 -8.11 -3.48 -3.19
N GLY A 178 -7.99 -3.90 -4.45
CA GLY A 178 -7.54 -3.03 -5.54
C GLY A 178 -8.45 -1.83 -5.78
N VAL A 179 -9.78 -2.01 -5.72
CA VAL A 179 -10.74 -0.91 -5.87
C VAL A 179 -10.65 0.07 -4.70
N ILE A 180 -10.53 -0.41 -3.47
CA ILE A 180 -10.36 0.45 -2.28
C ILE A 180 -9.09 1.29 -2.42
N PHE A 181 -7.97 0.64 -2.75
CA PHE A 181 -6.68 1.31 -2.96
C PHE A 181 -6.75 2.42 -4.03
N LEU A 182 -7.41 2.15 -5.16
CA LEU A 182 -7.59 3.16 -6.21
C LEU A 182 -8.57 4.27 -5.81
N ARG A 183 -9.62 3.95 -5.04
CA ARG A 183 -10.64 4.91 -4.62
C ARG A 183 -10.11 5.91 -3.61
N GLU A 184 -9.32 5.48 -2.63
CA GLU A 184 -8.68 6.40 -1.68
C GLU A 184 -7.87 7.46 -2.41
N ARG A 185 -7.12 7.05 -3.44
CA ARG A 185 -6.32 7.97 -4.26
C ARG A 185 -7.16 8.88 -5.16
N TRP A 186 -8.35 8.43 -5.61
CA TRP A 186 -9.27 9.23 -6.43
C TRP A 186 -10.04 10.28 -5.63
N ALA A 187 -10.45 9.95 -4.40
CA ALA A 187 -11.15 10.87 -3.50
C ALA A 187 -10.28 12.09 -3.15
N TRP A 188 -8.98 11.88 -2.97
CA TRP A 188 -7.98 12.94 -2.73
C TRP A 188 -7.94 14.01 -3.84
N LYS A 189 -8.28 13.64 -5.08
CA LYS A 189 -8.24 14.53 -6.23
C LYS A 189 -9.54 15.32 -6.46
N HIS A 190 -10.67 14.86 -5.92
CA HIS A 190 -12.01 15.40 -6.23
C HIS A 190 -12.73 16.08 -5.04
N PHE A 191 -12.17 16.03 -3.82
CA PHE A 191 -12.71 16.76 -2.66
C PHE A 191 -11.69 17.80 -2.11
N PRO A 192 -11.49 18.93 -2.79
CA PRO A 192 -10.57 19.98 -2.34
C PRO A 192 -11.09 20.84 -1.16
N ASP A 193 -12.40 20.84 -0.87
CA ASP A 193 -13.03 21.92 -0.09
C ASP A 193 -13.49 21.55 1.33
N CYS A 194 -13.12 20.38 1.85
CA CYS A 194 -13.30 20.13 3.28
C CYS A 194 -12.23 20.94 4.05
N GLY A 195 -12.64 21.95 4.83
CA GLY A 195 -11.75 22.97 5.41
C GLY A 195 -10.55 22.47 6.23
N ALA A 196 -10.57 21.23 6.73
CA ALA A 196 -9.41 20.60 7.39
C ALA A 196 -8.33 20.12 6.39
N PHE A 197 -8.70 19.80 5.14
CA PHE A 197 -7.81 19.30 4.08
C PHE A 197 -7.16 20.42 3.26
N ALA A 198 -7.78 21.60 3.18
CA ALA A 198 -7.22 22.74 2.44
C ALA A 198 -5.91 23.26 3.05
N THR A 199 -5.77 23.18 4.38
CA THR A 199 -4.55 23.57 5.12
C THR A 199 -3.41 22.59 4.85
N ALA A 200 -3.68 21.27 4.90
CA ALA A 200 -2.70 20.22 4.58
C ALA A 200 -2.21 20.30 3.12
N LYS A 201 -3.10 20.63 2.17
CA LYS A 201 -2.75 20.79 0.75
C LYS A 201 -1.89 22.03 0.48
N ARG A 202 -2.09 23.13 1.23
CA ARG A 202 -1.24 24.32 1.15
C ARG A 202 0.13 24.11 1.79
N LEU A 203 0.23 23.28 2.82
CA LEU A 203 1.50 23.03 3.51
C LEU A 203 2.39 22.06 2.75
N ILE A 204 1.84 21.01 2.13
CA ILE A 204 2.63 20.06 1.33
C ILE A 204 3.17 20.70 0.05
N ILE A 205 2.42 21.62 -0.58
CA ILE A 205 2.93 22.37 -1.75
C ILE A 205 4.03 23.38 -1.37
N ASN A 206 4.11 23.79 -0.10
CA ASN A 206 5.13 24.72 0.40
C ASN A 206 6.33 24.04 1.10
N PHE A 207 6.27 22.71 1.32
CA PHE A 207 7.33 21.93 1.97
C PHE A 207 8.05 20.96 1.02
N TRP A 208 7.65 20.90 -0.25
CA TRP A 208 8.34 20.19 -1.32
C TRP A 208 8.83 21.16 -2.39
#